data_AF-A0AAV7IM90-F1
#
_entry.id   AF-A0AAV7IM90-F1
#
_cell.length_a   1.000
_cell.length_b   1.000
_cell.length_c   1.000
_cell.angle_alpha   90.00
_cell.angle_beta   90.00
_cell.angle_gamma   90.00
#
_symmetry.space_group_name_H-M   'P 1'
#
loop_
_entity.id
_entity.type
_entity.pdbx_description
1 polymer ?
#
loop_
_entity_poly.entity_id
_entity_poly.type
_entity_poly.pdbx_seq_one_letter_code
_entity_poly.pdbx_strand_id
1 'polypeptide(L)'
;MCCPNPNCGRRYLSAKSFYIHTKYYCNQPSRYKCGYCEYHSAVKNYVKAHLTAKHKGLELKIDELFNPFEQKRIYTCPNDNCNRSYSSEQNVKRHLKYECGKPAMFMCFYCDYKYCFKATIKKHCNKHHPGQDFRFVTLKAEAV
;
A
#
# COMPACT_ATOMS: atom_id res chain seq x y z
N MET A 1 -2.38 -2.83 25.76
CA MET A 1 -3.05 -4.14 25.69
C MET A 1 -1.99 -5.24 25.68
N CYS A 2 -2.09 -6.22 26.58
CA CYS A 2 -1.14 -7.33 26.67
C CYS A 2 -1.72 -8.56 25.96
N CYS A 3 -0.88 -9.33 25.27
CA CYS A 3 -1.30 -10.59 24.67
C CYS A 3 -1.78 -11.57 25.76
N PRO A 4 -2.99 -12.16 25.64
CA PRO A 4 -3.51 -13.10 26.64
C PRO A 4 -2.77 -14.46 26.64
N ASN A 5 -1.93 -14.72 25.63
CA ASN A 5 -1.12 -15.92 25.57
C ASN A 5 0.05 -15.85 26.58
N PRO A 6 0.11 -16.76 27.57
CA PRO A 6 1.14 -16.75 28.61
C PRO A 6 2.56 -16.94 28.07
N ASN A 7 2.72 -17.59 26.91
CA ASN A 7 4.02 -17.82 26.27
C ASN A 7 4.47 -16.67 25.35
N CYS A 8 3.66 -15.62 25.18
CA CYS A 8 3.95 -14.53 24.24
C CYS A 8 4.53 -13.27 24.91
N GLY A 9 3.95 -12.83 26.03
CA GLY A 9 4.41 -11.65 26.78
C GLY A 9 4.38 -10.30 26.04
N ARG A 10 3.95 -10.25 24.77
CA ARG A 10 4.00 -9.01 23.95
C ARG A 10 2.96 -7.99 24.38
N ARG A 11 3.36 -6.71 24.34
CA ARG A 11 2.55 -5.54 24.69
C ARG A 11 2.35 -4.64 23.48
N TYR A 12 1.14 -4.08 23.36
CA TYR A 12 0.72 -3.28 22.22
C TYR A 12 0.12 -1.95 22.66
N LEU A 13 0.55 -0.88 21.98
CA LEU A 13 0.05 0.50 22.14
C LEU A 13 -1.26 0.75 21.37
N SER A 14 -1.54 -0.01 20.31
CA SER A 14 -2.72 0.17 19.45
C SER A 14 -3.60 -1.07 19.43
N ALA A 15 -4.92 -0.87 19.41
CA ALA A 15 -5.90 -1.94 19.31
C ALA A 15 -5.77 -2.70 17.98
N LYS A 16 -5.41 -1.99 16.90
CA LYS A 16 -5.19 -2.60 15.57
C LYS A 16 -4.00 -3.55 15.59
N SER A 17 -2.86 -3.14 16.15
CA SER A 17 -1.67 -3.99 16.22
C SER A 17 -1.87 -5.17 17.18
N PHE A 18 -2.61 -4.96 18.27
CA PHE A 18 -3.03 -6.03 19.17
C PHE A 18 -3.94 -7.07 18.49
N TYR A 19 -5.00 -6.63 17.80
CA TYR A 19 -5.91 -7.49 17.05
C TYR A 19 -5.17 -8.30 15.98
N ILE A 20 -4.32 -7.62 15.21
CA ILE A 20 -3.53 -8.27 14.17
C ILE A 20 -2.59 -9.31 14.78
N HIS A 21 -1.90 -9.00 15.87
CA HIS A 21 -1.03 -9.95 16.55
C HIS A 21 -1.79 -11.18 17.03
N THR A 22 -2.85 -10.98 17.81
CA THR A 22 -3.62 -12.07 18.41
C THR A 22 -4.25 -12.97 17.33
N LYS A 23 -4.75 -12.37 16.25
CA LYS A 23 -5.41 -13.11 15.17
C LYS A 23 -4.45 -13.84 14.24
N TYR A 24 -3.29 -13.25 13.93
CA TYR A 24 -2.45 -13.72 12.83
C TYR A 24 -1.04 -14.13 13.22
N TYR A 25 -0.48 -13.64 14.32
CA TYR A 25 0.95 -13.82 14.64
C TYR A 25 1.20 -14.55 15.96
N CYS A 26 0.22 -14.60 16.85
CA CYS A 26 0.35 -15.29 18.12
C CYS A 26 0.49 -16.80 17.89
N ASN A 27 1.46 -17.44 18.54
CA ASN A 27 1.83 -18.86 18.35
C ASN A 27 2.30 -19.25 16.93
N GLN A 28 2.59 -18.29 16.06
CA GLN A 28 3.15 -18.59 14.74
C GLN A 28 4.68 -18.66 14.80
N PRO A 29 5.32 -19.53 13.98
CA PRO A 29 6.76 -19.59 13.87
C PRO A 29 7.33 -18.26 13.35
N SER A 30 8.64 -18.08 13.52
CA SER A 30 9.34 -16.89 13.03
C SER A 30 9.12 -16.70 11.53
N ARG A 31 8.65 -15.50 11.15
CA ARG A 31 8.25 -15.17 9.78
C ARG A 31 9.38 -15.31 8.76
N TYR A 32 10.63 -15.02 9.14
CA TYR A 32 11.76 -14.93 8.21
C TYR A 32 12.84 -15.94 8.59
N LYS A 33 13.37 -16.68 7.62
CA LYS A 33 14.50 -17.60 7.77
C LYS A 33 15.65 -17.19 6.85
N CYS A 34 16.87 -17.41 7.30
CA CYS A 34 18.07 -17.26 6.47
C CYS A 34 18.08 -18.36 5.39
N GLY A 35 18.28 -18.00 4.13
CA GLY A 35 18.32 -18.98 3.04
C GLY A 35 19.59 -19.84 2.98
N TYR A 36 20.53 -19.65 3.91
CA TYR A 36 21.81 -20.34 3.97
C TYR A 36 22.06 -21.10 5.28
N CYS A 37 21.19 -20.95 6.29
CA CYS A 37 21.33 -21.64 7.57
C CYS A 37 20.01 -21.68 8.36
N GLU A 38 20.01 -22.32 9.52
CA GLU A 38 18.82 -22.48 10.37
C GLU A 38 18.41 -21.21 11.14
N TYR A 39 19.14 -20.10 10.98
CA TYR A 39 18.81 -18.84 11.64
C TYR A 39 17.45 -18.32 11.16
N HIS A 40 16.60 -17.91 12.10
CA HIS A 40 15.28 -17.36 11.82
C HIS A 40 14.92 -16.23 12.79
N SER A 41 14.03 -15.35 12.36
CA SER A 41 13.53 -14.24 13.15
C SER A 41 12.13 -13.82 12.75
N ALA A 42 11.34 -13.32 13.69
CA ALA A 42 10.06 -12.67 13.41
C ALA A 42 10.23 -11.32 12.68
N VAL A 43 11.45 -10.76 12.60
CA VAL A 43 11.73 -9.44 12.02
C VAL A 43 12.77 -9.55 10.90
N LYS A 44 12.42 -9.08 9.70
CA LYS A 44 13.25 -9.19 8.49
C LYS A 44 14.63 -8.54 8.65
N ASN A 45 14.69 -7.42 9.37
CA ASN A 45 15.93 -6.67 9.58
C ASN A 45 16.97 -7.45 10.39
N TYR A 46 16.54 -8.32 11.32
CA TYR A 46 17.49 -9.17 12.06
C TYR A 46 18.08 -10.25 11.16
N VAL A 47 17.30 -10.83 10.24
CA VAL A 47 17.83 -11.76 9.24
C VAL A 47 18.80 -11.04 8.28
N LYS A 48 18.50 -9.81 7.87
CA LYS A 48 19.45 -8.99 7.09
C LYS A 48 20.76 -8.74 7.83
N ALA A 49 20.69 -8.32 9.09
CA ALA A 49 21.88 -8.10 9.92
C ALA A 49 22.70 -9.39 10.08
N HIS A 50 22.02 -10.52 10.31
CA HIS A 50 22.63 -11.85 10.32
C HIS A 50 23.35 -12.16 9.00
N LEU A 51 22.70 -11.97 7.85
CA LEU A 51 23.31 -12.17 6.54
C LEU A 51 24.56 -11.32 6.35
N THR A 52 24.53 -10.04 6.74
CA THR A 52 25.71 -9.16 6.62
C THR A 52 26.88 -9.58 7.53
N ALA A 53 26.60 -10.20 8.68
CA ALA A 53 27.61 -10.59 9.65
C ALA A 53 28.17 -12.01 9.41
N LYS A 54 27.32 -12.95 8.98
CA LYS A 54 27.65 -14.38 8.88
C LYS A 54 27.70 -14.91 7.45
N HIS A 55 27.13 -14.20 6.48
CA HIS A 55 27.06 -14.57 5.07
C HIS A 55 27.56 -13.41 4.18
N LYS A 56 28.66 -12.75 4.61
CA LYS A 56 29.22 -11.59 3.92
C LYS A 56 29.67 -11.97 2.50
N GLY A 57 29.20 -11.21 1.51
CA GLY A 57 29.52 -11.44 0.09
C GLY A 57 28.57 -12.41 -0.63
N LEU A 58 27.61 -13.01 0.08
CA LEU A 58 26.52 -13.77 -0.54
C LEU A 58 25.31 -12.87 -0.80
N GLU A 59 24.47 -13.26 -1.76
CA GLU A 59 23.21 -12.56 -2.03
C GLU A 59 22.28 -12.58 -0.82
N LEU A 60 21.41 -11.58 -0.69
CA LEU A 60 20.48 -11.49 0.43
C LEU A 60 19.31 -12.47 0.26
N LYS A 61 19.55 -13.75 0.56
CA LYS A 61 18.52 -14.80 0.52
C LYS A 61 17.80 -14.91 1.88
N ILE A 62 16.54 -14.48 1.90
CA ILE A 62 15.65 -14.56 3.06
C ILE A 62 14.39 -15.31 2.65
N ASP A 63 14.12 -16.45 3.28
CA ASP A 63 12.89 -17.22 3.07
C ASP A 63 11.78 -16.66 3.99
N GLU A 64 10.63 -16.32 3.39
CA GLU A 64 9.45 -15.87 4.13
C GLU A 64 8.57 -17.09 4.44
N LEU A 65 8.68 -17.62 5.67
CA LEU A 65 7.98 -18.84 6.09
C LEU A 65 6.47 -18.62 6.29
N PHE A 66 6.07 -17.40 6.68
CA PHE A 66 4.68 -17.10 7.01
C PHE A 66 4.31 -15.63 6.81
N ASN A 67 3.55 -15.33 5.75
CA ASN A 67 2.98 -14.00 5.53
C ASN A 67 1.43 -14.03 5.55
N PRO A 68 0.79 -13.75 6.69
CA PRO A 68 -0.68 -13.72 6.82
C PRO A 68 -1.34 -12.56 6.05
N PHE A 69 -0.56 -11.76 5.32
CA PHE A 69 -1.03 -10.65 4.49
C PHE A 69 -0.81 -10.87 2.98
N GLU A 70 -0.42 -12.08 2.54
CA GLU A 70 -0.19 -12.41 1.11
C GLU A 70 -1.42 -12.21 0.22
N GLN A 71 -2.64 -12.22 0.78
CA GLN A 71 -3.82 -11.82 0.01
C GLN A 71 -3.80 -10.30 -0.20
N LYS A 72 -3.05 -9.87 -1.21
CA LYS A 72 -3.20 -8.59 -1.87
C LYS A 72 -4.62 -8.55 -2.44
N ARG A 73 -5.58 -8.14 -1.62
CA ARG A 73 -6.97 -7.96 -2.07
C ARG A 73 -6.96 -6.88 -3.13
N ILE A 74 -7.13 -7.30 -4.37
CA ILE A 74 -7.36 -6.42 -5.50
C ILE A 74 -8.85 -6.14 -5.49
N TYR A 75 -9.21 -4.89 -5.30
CA TYR A 75 -10.57 -4.42 -5.38
C TYR A 75 -10.77 -3.84 -6.78
N THR A 76 -11.54 -4.55 -7.60
CA THR A 76 -11.91 -4.11 -8.95
C THR A 76 -13.13 -3.21 -8.90
N CYS A 77 -13.22 -2.29 -9.85
CA CYS A 77 -14.44 -1.55 -10.07
C CYS A 77 -15.54 -2.52 -10.55
N PRO A 78 -16.75 -2.47 -10.00
CA PRO A 78 -17.86 -3.33 -10.40
C PRO A 78 -18.54 -2.89 -11.72
N ASN A 79 -18.13 -1.77 -12.31
CA ASN A 79 -18.75 -1.25 -13.53
C ASN A 79 -18.09 -1.88 -14.76
N ASP A 80 -18.90 -2.47 -15.65
CA ASP A 80 -18.45 -3.26 -16.81
C ASP A 80 -17.57 -2.45 -17.78
N ASN A 81 -17.87 -1.15 -17.92
CA ASN A 81 -17.09 -0.22 -18.72
C ASN A 81 -15.84 0.33 -18.00
N CYS A 82 -15.45 -0.23 -16.84
CA CYS A 82 -14.35 0.27 -16.03
C CYS A 82 -13.44 -0.84 -15.49
N ASN A 83 -12.35 -1.12 -16.20
CA ASN A 83 -11.35 -2.13 -15.80
C ASN A 83 -10.32 -1.65 -14.76
N ARG A 84 -10.68 -0.67 -13.91
CA ARG A 84 -9.74 -0.16 -12.89
C ARG A 84 -9.72 -1.04 -11.66
N SER A 85 -8.52 -1.24 -11.11
CA SER A 85 -8.29 -2.06 -9.93
C SER A 85 -7.41 -1.33 -8.91
N TYR A 86 -7.64 -1.61 -7.63
CA TYR A 86 -7.02 -0.89 -6.53
C TYR A 86 -6.62 -1.83 -5.41
N SER A 87 -5.57 -1.46 -4.67
CA SER A 87 -5.06 -2.21 -3.51
C SER A 87 -5.83 -1.95 -2.21
N SER A 88 -6.83 -1.06 -2.24
CA SER A 88 -7.61 -0.67 -1.07
C SER A 88 -9.06 -0.41 -1.43
N GLU A 89 -9.98 -0.92 -0.61
CA GLU A 89 -11.42 -0.71 -0.73
C GLU A 89 -11.78 0.78 -0.70
N GLN A 90 -11.09 1.59 0.11
CA GLN A 90 -11.32 3.03 0.21
C GLN A 90 -11.04 3.74 -1.11
N ASN A 91 -10.03 3.28 -1.84
CA ASN A 91 -9.69 3.82 -3.15
C ASN A 91 -10.76 3.48 -4.19
N VAL A 92 -11.32 2.25 -4.16
CA VAL A 92 -12.46 1.89 -5.03
C VAL A 92 -13.69 2.71 -4.69
N LYS A 93 -14.03 2.85 -3.41
CA LYS A 93 -15.17 3.70 -3.00
C LYS A 93 -15.01 5.14 -3.48
N ARG A 94 -13.81 5.71 -3.39
CA ARG A 94 -13.52 7.05 -3.93
C ARG A 94 -13.65 7.08 -5.46
N HIS A 95 -13.10 6.08 -6.13
CA HIS A 95 -13.21 5.94 -7.58
C HIS A 95 -14.67 5.88 -8.03
N LEU A 96 -15.48 5.01 -7.42
CA LEU A 96 -16.91 4.87 -7.69
C LEU A 96 -17.66 6.20 -7.46
N LYS A 97 -17.34 6.91 -6.38
CA LYS A 97 -18.05 8.14 -6.01
C LYS A 97 -17.73 9.33 -6.92
N TYR A 98 -16.52 9.44 -7.46
CA TYR A 98 -16.04 10.69 -8.07
C TYR A 98 -15.39 10.53 -9.45
N GLU A 99 -14.98 9.33 -9.84
CA GLU A 99 -14.26 9.09 -11.09
C GLU A 99 -15.06 8.20 -12.06
N CYS A 100 -15.68 7.13 -11.56
CA CYS A 100 -16.37 6.15 -12.40
C CYS A 100 -17.58 6.79 -13.09
N GLY A 101 -17.57 6.83 -14.42
CA GLY A 101 -18.66 7.39 -15.23
C GLY A 101 -18.86 8.91 -15.12
N LYS A 102 -17.93 9.65 -14.50
CA LYS A 102 -18.04 11.12 -14.35
C LYS A 102 -17.10 11.85 -15.30
N PRO A 103 -17.55 12.95 -15.94
CA PRO A 103 -16.68 13.76 -16.78
C PRO A 103 -15.58 14.40 -15.93
N ALA A 104 -14.40 14.57 -16.52
CA ALA A 104 -13.31 15.29 -15.88
C ALA A 104 -13.72 16.75 -15.66
N MET A 105 -13.60 17.23 -14.42
CA MET A 105 -13.99 18.60 -14.05
C MET A 105 -12.83 19.60 -14.14
N PHE A 106 -11.59 19.12 -14.22
CA PHE A 106 -10.41 19.97 -14.23
C PHE A 106 -9.46 19.58 -15.36
N MET A 107 -8.91 20.57 -16.04
CA MET A 107 -7.95 20.44 -17.12
C MET A 107 -6.68 21.21 -16.75
N CYS A 108 -5.51 20.65 -17.06
CA CYS A 108 -4.27 21.40 -16.94
C CYS A 108 -4.30 22.60 -17.90
N PHE A 109 -3.77 23.74 -17.48
CA PHE A 109 -3.68 24.91 -18.37
C PHE A 109 -2.60 24.74 -19.46
N TYR A 110 -1.59 23.92 -19.19
CA TYR A 110 -0.40 23.78 -20.05
C TYR A 110 -0.48 22.59 -21.02
N CYS A 111 -1.45 21.69 -20.84
CA CYS A 111 -1.63 20.52 -21.70
C CYS A 111 -3.06 19.95 -21.61
N ASP A 112 -3.37 18.99 -22.48
CA ASP A 112 -4.70 18.35 -22.53
C ASP A 112 -5.01 17.36 -21.39
N TYR A 113 -4.17 17.31 -20.35
CA TYR A 113 -4.39 16.42 -19.21
C TYR A 113 -5.62 16.85 -18.40
N LYS A 114 -6.62 15.97 -18.33
CA LYS A 114 -7.89 16.20 -17.64
C LYS A 114 -8.09 15.19 -16.50
N TYR A 115 -8.67 15.63 -15.39
CA TYR A 115 -8.97 14.77 -14.24
C TYR A 115 -10.13 15.29 -13.38
N CYS A 116 -10.74 14.40 -12.60
CA CYS A 116 -11.89 14.75 -11.74
C CYS A 116 -11.49 15.48 -10.44
N PHE A 117 -10.21 15.47 -10.06
CA PHE A 117 -9.72 16.06 -8.81
C PHE A 117 -8.62 17.09 -9.02
N LYS A 118 -8.79 18.29 -8.42
CA LYS A 118 -7.80 19.36 -8.40
C LYS A 118 -6.43 18.92 -7.83
N ALA A 119 -6.43 18.08 -6.81
CA ALA A 119 -5.20 17.57 -6.19
C ALA A 119 -4.35 16.74 -7.18
N THR A 120 -4.97 16.03 -8.11
CA THR A 120 -4.26 15.26 -9.13
C THR A 120 -3.69 16.17 -10.20
N ILE A 121 -4.44 17.19 -10.66
CA ILE A 121 -3.91 18.18 -11.59
C ILE A 121 -2.70 18.91 -10.98
N LYS A 122 -2.73 19.24 -9.68
CA LYS A 122 -1.58 19.83 -8.98
C LYS A 122 -0.33 18.95 -9.02
N LYS A 123 -0.50 17.65 -8.73
CA LYS A 123 0.60 16.67 -8.82
C LYS A 123 1.12 16.53 -10.25
N HIS A 124 0.22 16.53 -11.23
CA HIS A 124 0.57 16.51 -12.64
C HIS A 124 1.39 17.76 -13.03
N CYS A 125 0.95 18.97 -12.69
CA CYS A 125 1.68 20.20 -12.99
C CYS A 125 3.07 20.21 -12.36
N ASN A 126 3.19 19.83 -11.09
CA ASN A 126 4.50 19.77 -10.43
C ASN A 126 5.48 18.79 -11.09
N LYS A 127 4.97 17.72 -11.71
CA LYS A 127 5.80 16.67 -12.32
C LYS A 127 6.11 16.93 -13.79
N HIS A 128 5.13 17.40 -14.56
CA HIS A 128 5.24 17.55 -16.02
C HIS A 128 5.47 19.00 -16.45
N HIS A 129 5.22 19.97 -15.57
CA HIS A 129 5.48 21.39 -15.79
C HIS A 129 6.32 21.98 -14.63
N PRO A 130 7.51 21.44 -14.34
CA PRO A 130 8.35 21.93 -13.25
C PRO A 130 8.72 23.39 -13.47
N GLY A 131 8.60 24.21 -12.42
CA GLY A 131 8.88 25.65 -12.46
C GLY A 131 7.75 26.54 -13.00
N GLN A 132 6.64 25.96 -13.46
CA GLN A 132 5.42 26.70 -13.80
C GLN A 132 4.49 26.82 -12.59
N ASP A 133 3.75 27.93 -12.49
CA ASP A 133 2.75 28.12 -11.45
C ASP A 133 1.57 27.15 -11.62
N PHE A 134 0.91 26.80 -10.52
CA PHE A 134 -0.20 25.85 -10.57
C PHE A 134 -1.46 26.48 -11.17
N ARG A 135 -1.63 26.32 -12.50
CA ARG A 135 -2.82 26.74 -13.26
C ARG A 135 -3.64 25.58 -13.82
N PHE A 136 -4.96 25.70 -13.75
CA PHE A 136 -5.92 24.73 -14.27
C PHE A 136 -7.21 25.43 -14.74
N VAL A 137 -7.93 24.79 -15.66
CA VAL A 137 -9.23 25.23 -16.16
C VAL A 137 -10.31 24.33 -15.57
N THR A 138 -11.39 24.91 -15.07
CA THR A 138 -12.57 24.17 -14.62
C THR A 138 -13.47 23.90 -15.82
N LEU A 139 -13.71 22.63 -16.12
CA LEU A 139 -14.63 22.19 -17.16
C LEU A 139 -16.04 22.19 -16.56
N LYS A 140 -16.95 23.02 -17.08
CA LYS A 140 -18.36 22.98 -16.70
C LYS A 140 -19.00 21.74 -17.31
N ALA A 141 -19.80 21.02 -16.52
CA ALA A 141 -20.70 20.02 -17.07
C ALA A 141 -21.84 20.78 -17.75
N GLU A 142 -21.83 20.85 -19.09
CA GLU A 142 -23.03 21.24 -19.82
C GLU A 142 -24.06 20.13 -19.63
N ALA A 143 -25.17 20.49 -18.98
CA ALA A 143 -26.34 19.65 -18.89
C ALA A 143 -26.94 19.58 -20.31
N VAL A 144 -26.87 18.39 -20.92
CA VAL A 144 -27.75 18.01 -22.03
C VAL A 144 -29.07 17.55 -21.44
#